data_AF-A0A397Y9M2-F1
#
_entry.id   AF-A0A397Y9M2-F1
#
_cell.length_a   1.000
_cell.length_b   1.000
_cell.length_c   1.000
_cell.angle_alpha   90.00
_cell.angle_beta   90.00
_cell.angle_gamma   90.00
#
_symmetry.space_group_name_H-M   'P 1'
#
loop_
_entity.id
_entity.type
_entity.pdbx_description
1 polymer ?
#
loop_
_entity_poly.entity_id
_entity_poly.type
_entity_poly.pdbx_seq_one_letter_code
_entity_poly.pdbx_strand_id
1 'polypeptide(L)'
;MEKQSDKKITWVIKTFSSLHSEKVHSDIFVVGRCRWCLKAYPKGNKKANHLSLYLAVANSEYLPFGWRRHAKFSFTVVNQFSYKLSRLGGMISLSELHDKEGFLVNREVKIVLKVDVLEVQGKVDVSEESLPVMETIDVNGFHVLPSQNPYLKTAYMNILLSLTQALCQSPWEISKDDLPEEYAALSYLAAEGFQLDWLGKKLDELQEMGEELKPLKRKYSEMEAQMDKLKAELSAAKYPVSLYDDNV
;
A
#
# COMPACT_ATOMS: atom_id res chain seq x y z
N MET A 1 20.76 24.12 20.42
CA MET A 1 20.70 22.73 20.93
C MET A 1 19.44 22.62 21.78
N GLU A 2 18.37 22.03 21.24
CA GLU A 2 17.18 21.70 22.04
C GLU A 2 17.57 20.65 23.08
N LYS A 3 17.19 20.88 24.33
CA LYS A 3 17.52 20.02 25.46
C LYS A 3 16.71 18.73 25.31
N GLN A 4 17.41 17.62 25.07
CA GLN A 4 16.83 16.30 24.93
C GLN A 4 16.15 15.90 26.24
N SER A 5 14.81 15.83 26.24
CA SER A 5 14.02 15.46 27.42
C SER A 5 13.48 14.05 27.24
N ASP A 6 14.06 13.10 27.97
CA ASP A 6 13.46 11.78 28.12
C ASP A 6 12.10 11.92 28.82
N LYS A 7 11.01 11.60 28.12
CA LYS A 7 9.67 11.67 28.71
C LYS A 7 9.26 10.31 29.23
N LYS A 8 8.82 10.29 30.49
CA LYS A 8 8.24 9.11 31.14
C LYS A 8 6.72 9.23 31.16
N ILE A 9 6.03 8.29 30.52
CA ILE A 9 4.57 8.20 30.49
C ILE A 9 4.15 6.95 31.27
N THR A 10 3.10 7.07 32.08
CA THR A 10 2.49 5.92 32.78
C THR A 10 1.09 5.72 32.23
N TRP A 11 0.78 4.50 31.82
CA TRP A 11 -0.53 4.10 31.35
C TRP A 11 -1.04 2.94 32.18
N VAL A 12 -2.30 3.01 32.62
CA VAL A 12 -2.95 1.96 33.39
C VAL A 12 -4.07 1.39 32.55
N ILE A 13 -3.95 0.11 32.20
CA ILE A 13 -5.02 -0.64 31.54
C ILE A 13 -5.94 -1.17 32.62
N LYS A 14 -7.13 -0.59 32.70
CA LYS A 14 -8.17 -1.02 33.65
C LYS A 14 -8.89 -2.26 33.14
N THR A 15 -9.52 -2.98 34.08
CA THR A 15 -10.40 -4.11 33.79
C THR A 15 -9.80 -5.15 32.84
N PHE A 16 -8.48 -5.39 32.95
CA PHE A 16 -7.66 -6.13 31.98
C PHE A 16 -8.22 -7.52 31.67
N SER A 17 -8.56 -8.29 32.69
CA SER A 17 -9.06 -9.67 32.55
C SER A 17 -10.42 -9.76 31.83
N SER A 18 -11.20 -8.68 31.86
CA SER A 18 -12.51 -8.57 31.21
C SER A 18 -12.45 -7.84 29.86
N LEU A 19 -11.26 -7.52 29.34
CA LEU A 19 -11.15 -6.91 28.02
C LEU A 19 -11.51 -7.93 26.93
N HIS A 20 -12.59 -7.63 26.21
CA HIS A 20 -13.00 -8.36 25.02
C HIS A 20 -12.45 -7.74 23.72
N SER A 21 -11.99 -6.49 23.78
CA SER A 21 -11.37 -5.83 22.63
C SER A 21 -10.06 -6.51 22.23
N GLU A 22 -9.83 -6.65 20.92
CA GLU A 22 -8.57 -7.15 20.36
C GLU A 22 -7.39 -6.24 20.76
N LYS A 23 -7.63 -4.93 20.79
CA LYS A 23 -6.63 -3.92 21.12
C LYS A 23 -7.23 -2.78 21.95
N VAL A 24 -6.39 -2.14 22.76
CA VAL A 24 -6.72 -0.94 23.55
C VAL A 24 -5.65 0.14 23.35
N HIS A 25 -6.05 1.39 23.52
CA HIS A 25 -5.19 2.56 23.31
C HIS A 25 -5.09 3.37 24.59
N SER A 26 -3.95 4.02 24.81
CA SER A 26 -3.84 5.10 25.80
C SER A 26 -4.44 6.39 25.23
N ASP A 27 -4.54 7.40 26.10
CA ASP A 27 -4.66 8.78 25.66
C ASP A 27 -3.47 9.19 24.78
N ILE A 28 -3.71 10.19 23.94
CA ILE A 28 -2.67 10.79 23.09
C ILE A 28 -1.77 11.67 23.96
N PHE A 29 -0.46 11.59 23.74
CA PHE A 29 0.52 12.43 24.41
C PHE A 29 1.54 12.99 23.43
N VAL A 30 2.10 14.16 23.73
CA VAL A 30 3.06 14.85 22.86
C VAL A 30 4.49 14.69 23.38
N VAL A 31 5.40 14.24 22.50
CA VAL A 31 6.87 14.16 22.71
C VAL A 31 7.58 14.49 21.40
N GLY A 32 8.59 15.36 21.45
CA GLY A 32 9.35 15.76 20.26
C GLY A 32 8.47 16.33 19.15
N ARG A 33 7.46 17.13 19.53
CA ARG A 33 6.45 17.72 18.63
C ARG A 33 5.63 16.70 17.84
N CYS A 34 5.58 15.45 18.33
CA CYS A 34 4.79 14.39 17.73
C CYS A 34 3.75 13.88 18.70
N ARG A 35 2.56 13.59 18.17
CA ARG A 35 1.46 12.99 18.91
C ARG A 35 1.62 11.47 18.86
N TRP A 36 1.77 10.88 20.02
CA TRP A 36 1.96 9.45 20.20
C TRP A 36 0.80 8.87 21.00
N CYS A 37 0.55 7.58 20.84
CA CYS A 37 -0.28 6.80 21.75
C CYS A 37 0.34 5.42 21.97
N LEU A 38 0.09 4.83 23.14
CA LEU A 38 0.37 3.42 23.37
C LEU A 38 -0.77 2.59 22.80
N LYS A 39 -0.42 1.45 22.21
CA LYS A 39 -1.37 0.41 21.78
C LYS A 39 -1.00 -0.88 22.48
N ALA A 40 -1.98 -1.53 23.09
CA ALA A 40 -1.82 -2.86 23.67
C ALA A 40 -2.75 -3.86 23.00
N TYR A 41 -2.26 -5.08 22.84
CA TYR A 41 -3.05 -6.26 22.50
C TYR A 41 -3.09 -7.14 23.75
N PRO A 42 -4.14 -7.04 24.60
CA PRO A 42 -4.21 -7.74 25.87
C PRO A 42 -4.13 -9.25 25.77
N LYS A 43 -4.49 -9.81 24.61
CA LYS A 43 -4.46 -11.26 24.32
C LYS A 43 -3.50 -11.62 23.18
N GLY A 44 -2.58 -10.71 22.86
CA GLY A 44 -1.62 -10.83 21.76
C GLY A 44 -2.21 -10.53 20.38
N ASN A 45 -1.31 -10.43 19.40
CA ASN A 45 -1.63 -10.17 17.99
C ASN A 45 -1.49 -11.49 17.20
N LYS A 46 -2.55 -11.93 16.50
CA LYS A 46 -2.54 -13.12 15.61
C LYS A 46 -2.03 -14.43 16.24
N LYS A 47 -2.47 -14.75 17.48
CA LYS A 47 -2.22 -15.99 18.26
C LYS A 47 -0.95 -16.04 19.14
N ALA A 48 -0.63 -14.94 19.82
CA ALA A 48 0.42 -14.96 20.86
C ALA A 48 -0.21 -14.95 22.26
N ASN A 49 0.18 -15.88 23.15
CA ASN A 49 -0.21 -15.89 24.58
C ASN A 49 0.54 -14.84 25.41
N HIS A 50 0.73 -13.64 24.84
CA HIS A 50 1.50 -12.56 25.44
C HIS A 50 0.76 -11.24 25.29
N LEU A 51 0.79 -10.42 26.34
CA LEU A 51 0.46 -9.00 26.21
C LEU A 51 1.52 -8.37 25.29
N SER A 52 1.07 -7.73 24.21
CA SER A 52 1.96 -7.05 23.26
C SER A 52 1.73 -5.54 23.30
N LEU A 53 2.79 -4.76 23.39
CA LEU A 53 2.79 -3.30 23.52
C LEU A 53 3.51 -2.65 22.34
N TYR A 54 2.90 -1.58 21.82
CA TYR A 54 3.40 -0.81 20.71
C TYR A 54 3.32 0.67 21.00
N LEU A 55 4.31 1.42 20.49
CA LEU A 55 4.28 2.86 20.43
C LEU A 55 3.83 3.22 19.02
N ALA A 56 2.76 4.01 18.92
CA ALA A 56 2.22 4.42 17.65
C ALA A 56 2.15 5.94 17.58
N VAL A 57 2.23 6.46 16.35
CA VAL A 57 1.90 7.84 16.07
C VAL A 57 0.38 7.94 16.00
N ALA A 58 -0.19 8.89 16.73
CA ALA A 58 -1.62 9.13 16.70
C ALA A 58 -2.00 9.68 15.31
N ASN A 59 -3.17 9.27 14.80
CA ASN A 59 -3.69 9.77 13.52
C ASN A 59 -2.70 9.49 12.36
N SER A 60 -2.00 8.36 12.41
CA SER A 60 -0.95 7.98 11.45
C SER A 60 -1.44 7.91 10.01
N GLU A 61 -2.72 7.58 9.84
CA GLU A 61 -3.44 7.55 8.58
C GLU A 61 -3.58 8.92 7.92
N TYR A 62 -3.30 10.02 8.62
CA TYR A 62 -3.35 11.37 8.04
C TYR A 62 -1.95 11.96 7.79
N LEU A 63 -0.89 11.18 8.00
CA LEU A 63 0.47 11.67 7.81
C LEU A 63 0.83 11.74 6.33
N PRO A 64 1.56 12.79 5.90
CA PRO A 64 2.00 12.92 4.51
C PRO A 64 2.95 11.79 4.13
N PHE A 65 2.95 11.45 2.84
CA PHE A 65 3.88 10.47 2.32
C PHE A 65 5.34 10.87 2.62
N GLY A 66 6.15 9.90 3.04
CA GLY A 66 7.54 10.15 3.42
C GLY A 66 7.76 10.69 4.83
N TRP A 67 6.70 10.93 5.61
CA TRP A 67 6.83 11.32 7.02
C TRP A 67 7.57 10.26 7.84
N ARG A 68 8.59 10.69 8.61
CA ARG A 68 9.39 9.82 9.47
C ARG A 68 9.78 10.52 10.77
N ARG A 69 9.90 9.74 11.84
CA ARG A 69 10.44 10.18 13.13
C ARG A 69 11.36 9.11 13.69
N HIS A 70 12.52 9.55 14.18
CA HIS A 70 13.42 8.68 14.92
C HIS A 70 13.15 8.81 16.40
N ALA A 71 12.71 7.72 17.04
CA ALA A 71 12.46 7.67 18.47
C ALA A 71 13.14 6.45 19.10
N LYS A 72 13.77 6.65 20.25
CA LYS A 72 14.21 5.59 21.16
C LYS A 72 13.16 5.45 22.25
N PHE A 73 12.73 4.23 22.52
CA PHE A 73 11.77 3.99 23.56
C PHE A 73 11.98 2.66 24.26
N SER A 74 11.45 2.55 25.48
CA SER A 74 11.39 1.31 26.23
C SER A 74 10.08 1.22 27.00
N PHE A 75 9.52 0.01 27.03
CA PHE A 75 8.36 -0.32 27.84
C PHE A 75 8.79 -1.03 29.12
N THR A 76 8.07 -0.79 30.20
CA THR A 76 8.17 -1.54 31.45
C THR A 76 6.78 -1.92 31.90
N VAL A 77 6.50 -3.22 32.00
CA VAL A 77 5.31 -3.73 32.68
C VAL A 77 5.64 -3.75 34.17
N VAL A 78 4.96 -2.89 34.93
CA VAL A 78 5.29 -2.63 36.32
C VAL A 78 4.75 -3.74 37.20
N ASN A 79 5.65 -4.36 37.96
CA ASN A 79 5.25 -5.15 39.10
C ASN A 79 4.92 -4.20 40.25
N GLN A 80 3.66 -4.21 40.66
CA GLN A 80 3.08 -3.26 41.61
C GLN A 80 3.39 -3.62 43.07
N PHE A 81 3.88 -4.83 43.35
CA PHE A 81 4.39 -5.21 44.67
C PHE A 81 5.85 -4.82 44.86
N SER A 82 6.67 -4.95 43.80
CA SER A 82 8.08 -4.56 43.83
C SER A 82 8.56 -4.14 42.46
N TYR A 83 8.98 -2.88 42.32
CA TYR A 83 9.50 -2.36 41.06
C TYR A 83 10.68 -3.18 40.51
N LYS A 84 11.50 -3.79 41.39
CA LYS A 84 12.65 -4.65 41.00
C LYS A 84 12.23 -5.89 40.21
N LEU A 85 10.99 -6.35 40.38
CA LEU A 85 10.43 -7.49 39.66
C LEU A 85 9.75 -7.07 38.35
N SER A 86 9.73 -5.79 38.01
CA SER A 86 9.11 -5.30 36.77
C SER A 86 9.80 -5.89 35.53
N ARG A 87 9.04 -6.12 34.47
CA ARG A 87 9.57 -6.64 33.21
C ARG A 87 9.83 -5.49 32.24
N LEU A 88 11.07 -5.39 31.77
CA LEU A 88 11.44 -4.50 30.67
C LEU A 88 11.14 -5.20 29.34
N GLY A 89 10.42 -4.51 28.45
CA GLY A 89 10.09 -5.03 27.13
C GLY A 89 8.63 -4.79 26.74
N GLY A 90 8.37 -4.84 25.43
CA GLY A 90 7.03 -4.68 24.88
C GLY A 90 6.19 -5.97 24.92
N MET A 91 6.68 -7.04 25.52
CA MET A 91 6.00 -8.33 25.54
C MET A 91 6.15 -9.01 26.91
N ILE A 92 5.06 -9.52 27.47
CA ILE A 92 5.05 -10.33 28.70
C ILE A 92 4.03 -11.46 28.56
N SER A 93 4.35 -12.66 29.08
CA SER A 93 3.44 -13.80 29.01
C SER A 93 2.16 -13.51 29.79
N LEU A 94 1.01 -13.90 29.25
CA LEU A 94 -0.26 -13.80 29.99
C LEU A 94 -0.26 -14.69 31.23
N SER A 95 0.54 -15.76 31.25
CA SER A 95 0.71 -16.59 32.44
C SER A 95 1.38 -15.84 33.61
N GLU A 96 2.22 -14.84 33.31
CA GLU A 96 2.83 -13.97 34.33
C GLU A 96 1.86 -12.87 34.80
N LEU A 97 0.81 -12.56 34.03
CA LEU A 97 -0.18 -11.52 34.33
C LEU A 97 -1.37 -12.08 35.13
N HIS A 98 -1.12 -12.53 36.35
CA HIS A 98 -2.18 -12.93 37.28
C HIS A 98 -2.01 -12.27 38.66
N ASP A 99 -3.09 -12.24 39.44
CA ASP A 99 -3.19 -11.42 40.66
C ASP A 99 -2.13 -11.72 41.75
N LYS A 100 -1.46 -12.88 41.67
CA LYS A 100 -0.48 -13.32 42.68
C LYS A 100 0.94 -12.83 42.41
N GLU A 101 1.27 -12.47 41.17
CA GLU A 101 2.63 -12.10 40.76
C GLU A 101 2.89 -10.59 40.84
N GLY A 102 1.87 -9.78 41.14
CA GLY A 102 1.98 -8.34 41.32
C GLY A 102 1.95 -7.51 40.03
N PHE A 103 1.91 -8.12 38.85
CA PHE A 103 1.74 -7.39 37.59
C PHE A 103 0.28 -6.98 37.33
N LEU A 104 -0.67 -7.78 37.80
CA LEU A 104 -2.10 -7.51 37.77
C LEU A 104 -2.56 -7.24 39.21
N VAL A 105 -2.98 -6.02 39.51
CA VAL A 105 -3.50 -5.63 40.83
C VAL A 105 -4.79 -4.85 40.62
N ASN A 106 -5.85 -5.18 41.36
CA ASN A 106 -7.18 -4.60 41.17
C ASN A 106 -7.70 -4.72 39.72
N ARG A 107 -7.33 -5.81 39.02
CA ARG A 107 -7.60 -6.01 37.58
C ARG A 107 -6.97 -4.94 36.67
N GLU A 108 -5.96 -4.23 37.17
CA GLU A 108 -5.23 -3.21 36.43
C GLU A 108 -3.80 -3.65 36.14
N VAL A 109 -3.34 -3.39 34.92
CA VAL A 109 -1.93 -3.55 34.51
C VAL A 109 -1.34 -2.17 34.30
N LYS A 110 -0.23 -1.87 34.99
CA LYS A 110 0.47 -0.59 34.88
C LYS A 110 1.68 -0.73 33.95
N ILE A 111 1.73 0.16 32.96
CA ILE A 111 2.78 0.22 31.94
C ILE A 111 3.49 1.57 32.06
N VAL A 112 4.80 1.53 32.02
CA VAL A 112 5.64 2.74 31.93
C VAL A 112 6.35 2.74 30.58
N LEU A 113 6.22 3.85 29.86
CA LEU A 113 6.96 4.15 28.65
C LEU A 113 8.02 5.19 28.96
N LYS A 114 9.26 4.94 28.55
CA LYS A 114 10.26 6.00 28.38
C LYS A 114 10.45 6.21 26.90
N VAL A 115 10.33 7.45 26.44
CA VAL A 115 10.48 7.80 25.02
C VAL A 115 11.35 9.05 24.88
N ASP A 116 12.23 9.01 23.89
CA ASP A 116 13.15 10.06 23.50
C ASP A 116 13.12 10.19 21.97
N VAL A 117 12.88 11.39 21.47
CA VAL A 117 12.71 11.66 20.03
C VAL A 117 13.94 12.40 19.53
N LEU A 118 14.65 11.76 18.59
CA LEU A 118 15.99 12.17 18.15
C LEU A 118 15.98 13.10 16.94
N GLU A 119 15.02 12.94 16.03
CA GLU A 119 15.00 13.68 14.77
C GLU A 119 13.58 13.88 14.23
N VAL A 120 13.33 15.07 13.68
CA VAL A 120 12.05 15.51 13.11
C VAL A 120 12.23 15.72 11.61
N GLN A 121 11.98 14.69 10.79
CA GLN A 121 11.97 14.83 9.32
C GLN A 121 10.53 15.01 8.79
N GLY A 122 10.20 16.24 8.37
CA GLY A 122 8.88 16.64 7.86
C GLY A 122 8.17 17.63 8.78
N LYS A 123 7.62 18.72 8.21
CA LYS A 123 6.85 19.74 8.93
C LYS A 123 5.54 19.11 9.42
N VAL A 124 5.43 18.87 10.72
CA VAL A 124 4.14 18.79 11.41
C VAL A 124 4.35 19.52 12.72
N ASP A 125 3.86 20.75 12.76
CA ASP A 125 3.85 21.58 13.96
C ASP A 125 2.62 21.21 14.77
N VAL A 126 2.84 20.65 15.96
CA VAL A 126 1.76 20.46 16.93
C VAL A 126 1.91 21.56 17.97
N SER A 127 1.05 22.59 17.87
CA SER A 127 0.66 23.41 19.02
C SER A 127 -0.44 22.66 19.79
N GLU A 128 -0.46 22.76 21.12
CA GLU A 128 -1.16 21.84 22.03
C GLU A 128 -2.70 21.82 21.94
N GLU A 129 -3.35 22.69 21.15
CA GLU A 129 -4.82 22.83 21.19
C GLU A 129 -5.59 22.65 19.88
N SER A 130 -4.94 22.46 18.72
CA SER A 130 -5.72 22.25 17.49
C SER A 130 -5.87 20.76 17.20
N LEU A 131 -7.12 20.28 17.09
CA LEU A 131 -7.44 19.15 16.22
C LEU A 131 -6.65 19.35 14.92
N PRO A 132 -6.08 18.30 14.31
CA PRO A 132 -5.40 18.49 13.05
C PRO A 132 -6.46 19.02 12.10
N VAL A 133 -6.32 20.30 11.70
CA VAL A 133 -7.02 20.81 10.53
C VAL A 133 -6.71 19.76 9.46
N MET A 134 -7.74 19.15 8.89
CA MET A 134 -7.58 18.23 7.77
C MET A 134 -6.85 19.01 6.69
N GLU A 135 -5.53 18.89 6.65
CA GLU A 135 -4.71 19.50 5.62
C GLU A 135 -4.78 18.55 4.43
N THR A 136 -5.91 18.65 3.73
CA THR A 136 -6.08 18.04 2.43
C THR A 136 -5.07 18.66 1.49
N ILE A 137 -4.29 17.84 0.82
CA ILE A 137 -3.32 18.34 -0.14
C ILE A 137 -4.14 18.76 -1.36
N ASP A 138 -4.03 20.03 -1.75
CA ASP A 138 -4.60 20.49 -3.01
C ASP A 138 -3.77 19.93 -4.16
N VAL A 139 -4.35 18.99 -4.90
CA VAL A 139 -3.78 18.47 -6.13
C VAL A 139 -4.69 18.93 -7.26
N ASN A 140 -4.28 19.99 -7.96
CA ASN A 140 -5.02 20.57 -9.09
C ASN A 140 -6.48 20.99 -8.78
N GLY A 141 -6.75 21.53 -7.60
CA GLY A 141 -8.09 21.99 -7.19
C GLY A 141 -8.89 20.96 -6.39
N PHE A 142 -8.32 19.79 -6.11
CA PHE A 142 -8.96 18.73 -5.33
C PHE A 142 -8.27 18.52 -3.99
N HIS A 143 -9.10 18.47 -2.95
CA HIS A 143 -8.68 18.24 -1.57
C HIS A 143 -8.58 16.74 -1.27
N VAL A 144 -7.38 16.16 -1.39
CA VAL A 144 -7.15 14.71 -1.20
C VAL A 144 -6.53 14.42 0.17
N LEU A 145 -6.99 13.34 0.83
CA LEU A 145 -6.38 12.86 2.07
C LEU A 145 -5.05 12.15 1.80
N PRO A 146 -3.98 12.44 2.58
CA PRO A 146 -2.69 11.79 2.42
C PRO A 146 -2.71 10.25 2.45
N SER A 147 -3.65 9.61 3.19
CA SER A 147 -3.82 8.14 3.28
C SER A 147 -4.34 7.47 2.03
N GLN A 148 -5.05 8.18 1.15
CA GLN A 148 -5.66 7.58 -0.04
C GLN A 148 -4.66 7.46 -1.19
N ASN A 149 -3.53 8.19 -1.11
CA ASN A 149 -2.45 8.20 -2.08
C ASN A 149 -1.88 6.80 -2.43
N PRO A 150 -1.66 5.85 -1.50
CA PRO A 150 -1.11 4.53 -1.84
C PRO A 150 -2.08 3.65 -2.63
N TYR A 151 -3.37 3.68 -2.29
CA TYR A 151 -4.41 2.92 -2.99
C TYR A 151 -4.64 3.49 -4.39
N LEU A 152 -4.70 4.83 -4.50
CA LEU A 152 -4.80 5.54 -5.78
C LEU A 152 -3.57 5.31 -6.66
N LYS A 153 -2.37 5.34 -6.08
CA LYS A 153 -1.12 5.03 -6.79
C LYS A 153 -1.08 3.58 -7.26
N THR A 154 -1.59 2.64 -6.47
CA THR A 154 -1.67 1.22 -6.85
C THR A 154 -2.67 1.02 -7.99
N ALA A 155 -3.87 1.61 -7.90
CA ALA A 155 -4.87 1.56 -8.97
C ALA A 155 -4.32 2.18 -10.27
N TYR A 156 -3.68 3.35 -10.17
CA TYR A 156 -3.05 4.03 -11.29
C TYR A 156 -1.92 3.21 -11.93
N MET A 157 -1.03 2.62 -11.13
CA MET A 157 0.05 1.77 -11.64
C MET A 157 -0.46 0.49 -12.29
N ASN A 158 -1.53 -0.11 -11.76
CA ASN A 158 -2.16 -1.27 -12.39
C ASN A 158 -2.79 -0.91 -13.74
N ILE A 159 -3.47 0.24 -13.84
CA ILE A 159 -4.03 0.72 -15.12
C ILE A 159 -2.94 1.00 -16.13
N LEU A 160 -1.87 1.70 -15.73
CA LEU A 160 -0.70 1.92 -16.59
C LEU A 160 -0.07 0.60 -17.05
N LEU A 161 0.04 -0.38 -16.15
CA LEU A 161 0.61 -1.68 -16.47
C LEU A 161 -0.28 -2.45 -17.45
N SER A 162 -1.60 -2.47 -17.24
CA SER A 162 -2.57 -3.09 -18.16
C SER A 162 -2.54 -2.41 -19.54
N LEU A 163 -2.53 -1.09 -19.59
CA LEU A 163 -2.46 -0.33 -20.84
C LEU A 163 -1.14 -0.56 -21.57
N THR A 164 0.00 -0.53 -20.87
CA THR A 164 1.31 -0.82 -21.48
C THR A 164 1.42 -2.25 -21.96
N GLN A 165 0.82 -3.21 -21.25
CA GLN A 165 0.79 -4.61 -21.68
C GLN A 165 -0.09 -4.81 -22.92
N ALA A 166 -1.29 -4.22 -22.96
CA ALA A 166 -2.17 -4.26 -24.11
C ALA A 166 -1.50 -3.64 -25.36
N LEU A 167 -0.87 -2.48 -25.18
CA LEU A 167 -0.12 -1.79 -26.24
C LEU A 167 1.08 -2.59 -26.74
N CYS A 168 1.78 -3.33 -25.86
CA CYS A 168 2.92 -4.15 -26.24
C CYS A 168 2.54 -5.46 -26.95
N GLN A 169 1.34 -6.01 -26.70
CA GLN A 169 0.93 -7.30 -27.28
C GLN A 169 0.31 -7.17 -28.67
N SER A 170 -0.45 -6.11 -28.92
CA SER A 170 -1.00 -5.83 -30.25
C SER A 170 -1.16 -4.32 -30.46
N PRO A 171 -0.08 -3.60 -30.80
CA PRO A 171 -0.15 -2.15 -31.04
C PRO A 171 -1.18 -1.73 -32.12
N TRP A 172 -1.67 -2.70 -32.90
CA TRP A 172 -2.49 -2.52 -34.10
C TRP A 172 -3.93 -3.08 -33.97
N GLU A 173 -4.38 -3.52 -32.79
CA GLU A 173 -5.73 -4.14 -32.61
C GLU A 173 -6.55 -3.59 -31.43
N ILE A 174 -6.17 -2.48 -30.80
CA ILE A 174 -6.90 -1.98 -29.63
C ILE A 174 -8.12 -1.15 -30.10
N SER A 175 -9.32 -1.71 -30.04
CA SER A 175 -10.58 -0.96 -30.13
C SER A 175 -11.01 -0.45 -28.74
N LYS A 176 -11.81 0.62 -28.69
CA LYS A 176 -12.52 1.03 -27.46
C LYS A 176 -13.41 -0.11 -26.91
N ASP A 177 -13.85 -1.02 -27.77
CA ASP A 177 -14.68 -2.16 -27.41
C ASP A 177 -13.89 -3.31 -26.74
N ASP A 178 -12.56 -3.32 -26.83
CA ASP A 178 -11.70 -4.40 -26.31
C ASP A 178 -11.17 -4.13 -24.88
N LEU A 179 -11.37 -2.91 -24.35
CA LEU A 179 -10.87 -2.48 -23.03
C LEU A 179 -11.93 -1.69 -22.20
N PRO A 180 -13.17 -2.19 -22.05
CA PRO A 180 -14.24 -1.44 -21.38
C PRO A 180 -13.95 -1.20 -19.89
N GLU A 181 -13.19 -2.08 -19.24
CA GLU A 181 -12.87 -2.00 -17.81
C GLU A 181 -11.79 -0.94 -17.54
N GLU A 182 -10.81 -0.80 -18.43
CA GLU A 182 -9.73 0.18 -18.35
C GLU A 182 -10.23 1.60 -18.64
N TYR A 183 -11.10 1.76 -19.65
CA TYR A 183 -11.74 3.05 -19.93
C TYR A 183 -12.75 3.44 -18.84
N ALA A 184 -13.50 2.49 -18.28
CA ALA A 184 -14.33 2.74 -17.10
C ALA A 184 -13.47 3.19 -15.91
N ALA A 185 -12.36 2.52 -15.62
CA ALA A 185 -11.44 2.90 -14.55
C ALA A 185 -10.83 4.30 -14.74
N LEU A 186 -10.50 4.67 -15.99
CA LEU A 186 -10.07 6.04 -16.32
C LEU A 186 -11.18 7.07 -16.06
N SER A 187 -12.44 6.75 -16.41
CA SER A 187 -13.58 7.63 -16.12
C SER A 187 -13.83 7.81 -14.61
N TYR A 188 -13.64 6.75 -13.81
CA TYR A 188 -13.73 6.83 -12.35
C TYR A 188 -12.62 7.71 -11.79
N LEU A 189 -11.38 7.56 -12.26
CA LEU A 189 -10.27 8.42 -11.82
C LEU A 189 -10.44 9.88 -12.24
N ALA A 190 -10.98 10.15 -13.43
CA ALA A 190 -11.30 11.51 -13.86
C ALA A 190 -12.42 12.13 -13.02
N ALA A 191 -13.44 11.35 -12.62
CA ALA A 191 -14.50 11.79 -11.71
C ALA A 191 -13.99 12.11 -10.30
N GLU A 192 -12.93 11.42 -9.86
CA GLU A 192 -12.19 11.69 -8.62
C GLU A 192 -11.14 12.83 -8.76
N GLY A 193 -11.14 13.56 -9.88
CA GLY A 193 -10.39 14.80 -10.05
C GLY A 193 -8.99 14.67 -10.65
N PHE A 194 -8.61 13.50 -11.18
CA PHE A 194 -7.32 13.33 -11.84
C PHE A 194 -7.33 13.94 -13.25
N GLN A 195 -6.36 14.83 -13.53
CA GLN A 195 -6.15 15.39 -14.87
C GLN A 195 -5.46 14.35 -15.78
N LEU A 196 -6.27 13.57 -16.48
CA LEU A 196 -5.83 12.49 -17.38
C LEU A 196 -6.00 12.85 -18.87
N ASP A 197 -6.28 14.11 -19.18
CA ASP A 197 -6.55 14.59 -20.55
C ASP A 197 -5.40 14.27 -21.52
N TRP A 198 -4.15 14.35 -21.03
CA TRP A 198 -2.97 13.99 -21.81
C TRP A 198 -2.93 12.51 -22.20
N LEU A 199 -3.42 11.63 -21.32
CA LEU A 199 -3.46 10.19 -21.52
C LEU A 199 -4.59 9.82 -22.47
N GLY A 200 -5.77 10.44 -22.30
CA GLY A 200 -6.88 10.32 -23.24
C GLY A 200 -6.46 10.73 -24.66
N LYS A 201 -5.83 11.91 -24.80
CA LYS A 201 -5.31 12.37 -26.10
C LYS A 201 -4.29 11.42 -26.71
N LYS A 202 -3.38 10.86 -25.90
CA LYS A 202 -2.38 9.89 -26.38
C LYS A 202 -3.01 8.58 -26.85
N LEU A 203 -4.09 8.13 -26.20
CA LEU A 203 -4.84 6.95 -26.64
C LEU A 203 -5.56 7.20 -27.97
N ASP A 204 -6.17 8.37 -28.15
CA ASP A 204 -6.80 8.74 -29.41
C ASP A 204 -5.77 8.82 -30.57
N GLU A 205 -4.58 9.41 -30.34
CA GLU A 205 -3.48 9.44 -31.31
C GLU A 205 -3.01 8.02 -31.71
N LEU A 206 -2.94 7.10 -30.74
CA LEU A 206 -2.56 5.71 -31.00
C LEU A 206 -3.61 4.96 -31.82
N GLN A 207 -4.90 5.21 -31.55
CA GLN A 207 -5.99 4.64 -32.32
C GLN A 207 -5.97 5.13 -33.78
N GLU A 208 -5.71 6.42 -34.00
CA GLU A 208 -5.59 7.01 -35.34
C GLU A 208 -4.43 6.38 -36.15
N MET A 209 -3.25 6.22 -35.53
CA MET A 209 -2.13 5.51 -36.18
C MET A 209 -2.46 4.04 -36.49
N GLY A 210 -3.23 3.38 -35.63
CA GLY A 210 -3.71 2.01 -35.88
C GLY A 210 -4.60 1.92 -37.12
N GLU A 211 -5.51 2.87 -37.31
CA GLU A 211 -6.35 2.98 -38.51
C GLU A 211 -5.51 3.24 -39.78
N GLU A 212 -4.52 4.13 -39.72
CA GLU A 212 -3.64 4.43 -40.85
C GLU A 212 -2.80 3.23 -41.31
N LEU A 213 -2.48 2.31 -40.41
CA LEU A 213 -1.70 1.11 -40.71
C LEU A 213 -2.55 -0.05 -41.26
N LYS A 214 -3.89 0.02 -41.20
CA LYS A 214 -4.79 -1.04 -41.74
C LYS A 214 -4.55 -1.37 -43.23
N PRO A 215 -4.39 -0.40 -44.14
CA PRO A 215 -4.11 -0.69 -45.55
C PRO A 215 -2.79 -1.41 -45.75
N LEU A 216 -1.76 -1.09 -44.94
CA LEU A 216 -0.46 -1.74 -45.01
C LEU A 216 -0.54 -3.19 -44.49
N LYS A 217 -1.30 -3.43 -43.41
CA LYS A 217 -1.59 -4.78 -42.90
C LYS A 217 -2.26 -5.65 -43.96
N ARG A 218 -3.28 -5.12 -44.65
CA ARG A 218 -3.96 -5.84 -45.75
C ARG A 218 -2.98 -6.20 -46.88
N LYS A 219 -2.08 -5.30 -47.25
CA LYS A 219 -1.05 -5.57 -48.27
C LYS A 219 -0.05 -6.65 -47.82
N TYR A 220 0.35 -6.64 -46.55
CA TYR A 220 1.25 -7.64 -46.00
C TYR A 220 0.61 -9.04 -45.99
N SER A 221 -0.63 -9.16 -45.52
CA SER A 221 -1.37 -10.43 -45.53
C SER A 221 -1.62 -10.96 -46.95
N GLU A 222 -1.90 -10.07 -47.91
CA GLU A 222 -2.03 -10.44 -49.33
C GLU A 222 -0.70 -10.98 -49.89
N MET A 223 0.42 -10.31 -49.59
CA MET A 223 1.75 -10.75 -50.02
C MET A 223 2.16 -12.09 -49.39
N GLU A 224 1.83 -12.30 -48.12
CA GLU A 224 2.07 -13.55 -47.41
C GLU A 224 1.26 -14.70 -48.04
N ALA A 225 -0.03 -14.49 -48.33
CA ALA A 225 -0.86 -15.46 -49.04
C ALA A 225 -0.31 -15.78 -50.45
N GLN A 226 0.21 -14.77 -51.15
CA GLN A 226 0.87 -14.97 -52.45
C GLN A 226 2.15 -15.79 -52.33
N MET A 227 2.95 -15.55 -51.29
CA MET A 227 4.18 -16.30 -51.04
C MET A 227 3.88 -17.77 -50.72
N ASP A 228 2.86 -18.03 -49.91
CA ASP A 228 2.40 -19.39 -49.61
C ASP A 228 1.87 -20.12 -50.85
N LYS A 229 1.11 -19.41 -51.70
CA LYS A 229 0.65 -19.94 -52.98
C LYS A 229 1.81 -20.31 -53.91
N LEU A 230 2.77 -19.41 -54.09
CA LEU A 230 3.97 -19.67 -54.91
C LEU A 230 4.78 -20.86 -54.37
N LYS A 231 4.90 -20.96 -53.04
CA LYS A 231 5.58 -22.07 -52.37
C LYS A 231 4.86 -23.41 -52.63
N ALA A 232 3.53 -23.42 -52.61
CA ALA A 232 2.73 -24.60 -52.95
C ALA A 232 2.89 -24.99 -54.43
N GLU A 233 2.81 -24.04 -55.37
CA GLU A 233 2.99 -24.30 -56.80
C GLU A 233 4.40 -24.83 -57.12
N LEU A 234 5.44 -24.28 -56.50
CA LEU A 234 6.83 -24.73 -56.67
C LEU A 234 7.07 -26.13 -56.09
N SER A 235 6.31 -26.52 -55.05
CA SER A 235 6.32 -27.88 -54.52
C SER A 235 5.61 -28.88 -55.44
N ALA A 236 4.52 -28.47 -56.10
CA ALA A 236 3.77 -29.29 -57.05
C ALA A 236 4.51 -29.47 -58.38
N ALA A 237 5.17 -28.43 -58.90
CA ALA A 237 5.94 -28.48 -60.14
C ALA A 237 7.20 -29.37 -60.04
N LYS A 238 7.64 -29.73 -58.82
CA LYS A 238 8.71 -30.72 -58.60
C LYS A 238 8.28 -32.17 -58.90
N TYR A 239 7.00 -32.42 -59.15
CA TYR A 239 6.48 -33.71 -59.60
C TYR A 239 5.46 -33.48 -60.73
N PRO A 240 5.85 -33.62 -62.02
CA PRO A 240 5.70 -34.95 -62.63
C PRO A 240 6.69 -35.28 -63.77
N VAL A 241 7.17 -36.53 -63.85
CA VAL A 241 7.02 -37.48 -64.99
C VAL A 241 7.57 -38.84 -64.50
N SER A 242 6.68 -39.73 -64.06
CA SER A 242 6.84 -41.16 -64.30
C SER A 242 5.87 -41.49 -65.41
N LEU A 243 6.36 -41.69 -66.63
CA LEU A 243 5.54 -42.25 -67.70
C LEU A 243 6.34 -43.35 -68.41
N TYR A 244 5.83 -44.56 -68.19
CA TYR A 244 6.03 -45.83 -68.87
C TYR A 244 7.32 -46.60 -68.56
N ASP A 245 7.19 -47.47 -67.56
CA ASP A 245 7.50 -48.90 -67.76
C ASP A 245 6.90 -49.36 -69.09
N ASP A 246 7.73 -49.89 -69.98
CA ASP A 246 7.31 -50.93 -70.91
C ASP A 246 8.40 -52.00 -71.00
N ASN A 247 7.94 -53.20 -70.68
CA ASN A 247 8.60 -54.50 -70.58
C ASN A 247 9.58 -54.83 -71.72
N VAL A 248 10.76 -55.38 -71.36
CA VAL A 248 11.39 -56.55 -72.02
C VAL A 248 12.08 -57.41 -70.97
#